data_AF-A0A1H7VPI3-F1
#
_entry.id   AF-A0A1H7VPI3-F1
#
_cell.length_a   1.000
_cell.length_b   1.000
_cell.length_c   1.000
_cell.angle_alpha   90.00
_cell.angle_beta   90.00
_cell.angle_gamma   90.00
#
_symmetry.space_group_name_H-M   'P 1'
#
loop_
_entity.id
_entity.type
_entity.pdbx_description
1 polymer ?
#
loop_
_entity_poly.entity_id
_entity_poly.type
_entity_poly.pdbx_seq_one_letter_code
_entity_poly.pdbx_strand_id
1 'polypeptide(L)'
;MKRLLLLIACSCFAISGLKAQNFDFKIKATDTIGCAPKKITFDVNSSSSLSVIDWLWEFGDGGTASGPQPTHTFNTPGHYVVRLTMVLPSGATSMKVFSYQEIDILPILDLGVQHPLCRNYCPIISNTAMAQGHHDPGWYLWSTGDTTSTLRACAPGTYSVTYNVCGQTLSDTTVVIARVSETLADISYTWLCSRQVDLTVMPAYENVPYRLWLNWGDNTSQTLVEKNRHALTFDHEYAVSGDYTIEVHMEYQNSCADIVTRKVTVRQ
;
A
#
# COMPACT_ATOMS: atom_id res chain seq x y z
N MET A 1 21.38 -57.61 18.66
CA MET A 1 20.38 -57.91 17.61
C MET A 1 19.75 -56.59 17.18
N LYS A 2 19.92 -56.24 15.90
CA LYS A 2 19.64 -54.92 15.30
C LYS A 2 18.15 -54.56 15.41
N ARG A 3 17.83 -53.39 15.99
CA ARG A 3 16.50 -52.77 15.91
C ARG A 3 16.31 -52.23 14.49
N LEU A 4 15.41 -52.85 13.76
CA LEU A 4 14.98 -52.48 12.41
C LEU A 4 14.14 -51.20 12.52
N LEU A 5 14.67 -50.05 12.08
CA LEU A 5 13.89 -48.82 11.90
C LEU A 5 12.92 -49.06 10.74
N LEU A 6 11.62 -49.08 11.03
CA LEU A 6 10.55 -49.06 10.03
C LEU A 6 10.44 -47.62 9.49
N LEU A 7 11.13 -47.33 8.39
CA LEU A 7 10.89 -46.12 7.60
C LEU A 7 9.51 -46.26 6.94
N ILE A 8 8.48 -45.65 7.54
CA ILE A 8 7.22 -45.40 6.84
C ILE A 8 7.54 -44.35 5.78
N ALA A 9 7.86 -44.80 4.57
CA ALA A 9 7.86 -43.96 3.40
C ALA A 9 6.43 -43.44 3.24
N CYS A 10 6.21 -42.16 3.54
CA CYS A 10 5.03 -41.45 3.09
C CYS A 10 5.06 -41.49 1.56
N SER A 11 4.38 -42.47 0.98
CA SER A 11 4.18 -42.57 -0.45
C SER A 11 3.32 -41.38 -0.85
N CYS A 12 3.98 -40.27 -1.16
CA CYS A 12 3.40 -39.22 -1.95
C CYS A 12 3.10 -39.87 -3.31
N PHE A 13 1.89 -40.39 -3.49
CA PHE A 13 1.37 -40.66 -4.82
C PHE A 13 1.44 -39.33 -5.54
N ALA A 14 2.45 -39.17 -6.38
CA ALA A 14 2.43 -38.13 -7.39
C ALA A 14 1.15 -38.34 -8.18
N ILE A 15 0.18 -37.44 -8.02
CA ILE A 15 -0.96 -37.35 -8.92
C ILE A 15 -0.36 -36.89 -10.25
N SER A 16 0.13 -37.84 -11.03
CA SER A 16 0.52 -37.62 -12.41
C SER A 16 -0.74 -37.25 -13.18
N GLY A 17 -0.97 -35.95 -13.42
CA GLY A 17 -1.94 -35.55 -14.44
C GLY A 17 -2.86 -34.36 -14.14
N LEU A 18 -2.76 -33.65 -13.01
CA LEU A 18 -3.44 -32.34 -12.91
C LEU A 18 -2.60 -31.30 -13.67
N LYS A 19 -2.67 -31.33 -15.00
CA LYS A 19 -2.33 -30.17 -15.82
C LYS A 19 -3.35 -29.10 -15.45
N ALA A 20 -2.91 -28.04 -14.76
CA ALA A 20 -3.71 -26.83 -14.67
C ALA A 20 -3.97 -26.37 -16.12
N GLN A 21 -5.20 -26.54 -16.58
CA GLN A 21 -5.58 -26.03 -17.89
C GLN A 21 -5.68 -24.52 -17.74
N ASN A 22 -4.67 -23.82 -18.23
CA ASN A 22 -4.62 -22.37 -18.15
C ASN A 22 -5.53 -21.80 -19.24
N PHE A 23 -6.67 -21.25 -18.85
CA PHE A 23 -7.58 -20.58 -19.77
C PHE A 23 -7.21 -19.10 -19.81
N ASP A 24 -6.62 -18.67 -20.92
CA ASP A 24 -6.32 -17.26 -21.16
C ASP A 24 -7.55 -16.58 -21.78
N PHE A 25 -8.37 -16.00 -20.92
CA PHE A 25 -9.50 -15.15 -21.28
C PHE A 25 -9.55 -13.93 -20.38
N LYS A 26 -10.13 -12.85 -20.90
CA LYS A 26 -10.34 -11.59 -20.19
C LYS A 26 -11.74 -11.08 -20.48
N ILE A 27 -12.34 -10.40 -19.50
CA ILE A 27 -13.52 -9.59 -19.74
C ILE A 27 -13.15 -8.45 -20.69
N LYS A 28 -14.01 -8.17 -21.65
CA LYS A 28 -13.96 -6.99 -22.51
C LYS A 28 -15.20 -6.15 -22.22
N ALA A 29 -15.02 -4.90 -21.82
CA ALA A 29 -16.11 -3.95 -21.66
C ALA A 29 -16.07 -2.92 -22.81
N THR A 30 -17.22 -2.34 -23.17
CA THR A 30 -17.26 -1.24 -24.15
C THR A 30 -16.57 0.02 -23.64
N ASP A 31 -16.67 0.25 -22.34
CA ASP A 31 -15.99 1.33 -21.62
C ASP A 31 -15.60 0.80 -20.23
N THR A 32 -14.49 1.28 -19.67
CA THR A 32 -14.12 1.02 -18.27
C THR A 32 -14.28 2.26 -17.39
N ILE A 33 -14.69 3.39 -17.99
CA ILE A 33 -14.94 4.64 -17.29
C ILE A 33 -16.09 5.41 -17.94
N GLY A 34 -16.90 6.12 -17.13
CA GLY A 34 -17.93 7.01 -17.66
C GLY A 34 -18.83 7.66 -16.60
N CYS A 35 -19.58 8.67 -17.00
CA CYS A 35 -20.49 9.39 -16.10
C CYS A 35 -21.77 8.61 -15.81
N ALA A 36 -22.22 8.59 -14.55
CA ALA A 36 -23.53 8.05 -14.19
C ALA A 36 -24.69 8.85 -14.82
N PRO A 37 -25.78 8.17 -15.25
CA PRO A 37 -25.90 6.73 -15.43
C PRO A 37 -25.13 6.26 -16.68
N LYS A 38 -24.35 5.18 -16.55
CA LYS A 38 -23.56 4.62 -17.66
C LYS A 38 -24.00 3.20 -17.95
N LYS A 39 -24.49 2.96 -19.17
CA LYS A 39 -24.72 1.62 -19.69
C LYS A 39 -23.42 1.07 -20.30
N ILE A 40 -23.04 -0.13 -19.89
CA ILE A 40 -21.84 -0.84 -20.37
C ILE A 40 -22.28 -2.20 -20.92
N THR A 41 -21.72 -2.58 -22.07
CA THR A 41 -21.85 -3.91 -22.63
C THR A 41 -20.58 -4.70 -22.37
N PHE A 42 -20.74 -5.94 -21.92
CA PHE A 42 -19.64 -6.84 -21.59
C PHE A 42 -19.57 -8.00 -22.57
N ASP A 43 -18.37 -8.49 -22.81
CA ASP A 43 -18.04 -9.63 -23.66
C ASP A 43 -16.82 -10.36 -23.08
N VAL A 44 -16.45 -11.50 -23.67
CA VAL A 44 -15.22 -12.23 -23.31
C VAL A 44 -14.28 -12.29 -24.50
N ASN A 45 -13.06 -11.82 -24.29
CA ASN A 45 -11.96 -12.01 -25.22
C ASN A 45 -11.15 -13.22 -24.78
N SER A 46 -11.12 -14.27 -25.59
CA SER A 46 -10.34 -15.48 -25.34
C SER A 46 -9.47 -15.84 -26.54
N SER A 47 -8.26 -16.36 -26.27
CA SER A 47 -7.32 -16.81 -27.32
C SER A 47 -7.72 -18.14 -27.96
N SER A 48 -8.71 -18.83 -27.38
CA SER A 48 -9.26 -20.10 -27.86
C SER A 48 -10.78 -20.09 -27.76
N SER A 49 -11.44 -20.93 -28.54
CA SER A 49 -12.89 -21.13 -28.42
C SER A 49 -13.22 -21.82 -27.09
N LEU A 50 -14.03 -21.17 -26.27
CA LEU A 50 -14.50 -21.72 -25.00
C LEU A 50 -15.89 -22.32 -25.20
N SER A 51 -16.07 -23.59 -24.84
CA SER A 51 -17.40 -24.18 -24.70
C SER A 51 -17.89 -23.88 -23.29
N VAL A 52 -18.78 -22.90 -23.15
CA VAL A 52 -19.29 -22.45 -21.85
C VAL A 52 -20.72 -22.95 -21.68
N ILE A 53 -20.98 -23.62 -20.56
CA ILE A 53 -22.28 -24.18 -20.19
C ILE A 53 -23.11 -23.14 -19.44
N ASP A 54 -22.47 -22.33 -18.60
CA ASP A 54 -23.15 -21.34 -17.78
C ASP A 54 -22.30 -20.09 -17.55
N TRP A 55 -22.99 -18.96 -17.37
CA TRP A 55 -22.43 -17.62 -17.24
C TRP A 55 -23.09 -16.91 -16.08
N LEU A 56 -22.28 -16.45 -15.13
CA LEU A 56 -22.74 -15.59 -14.05
C LEU A 56 -21.87 -14.33 -14.02
N TRP A 57 -22.53 -13.19 -14.24
CA TRP A 57 -21.95 -11.87 -14.10
C TRP A 57 -22.44 -11.24 -12.80
N GLU A 58 -21.51 -10.69 -12.04
CA GLU A 58 -21.77 -9.91 -10.83
C GLU A 58 -21.14 -8.53 -11.03
N PHE A 59 -21.95 -7.47 -11.05
CA PHE A 59 -21.47 -6.14 -11.45
C PHE A 59 -20.85 -5.32 -10.32
N GLY A 60 -20.91 -5.81 -9.08
CA GLY A 60 -20.34 -5.13 -7.90
C GLY A 60 -21.27 -4.10 -7.24
N ASP A 61 -22.38 -3.74 -7.88
CA ASP A 61 -23.45 -2.88 -7.34
C ASP A 61 -24.67 -3.66 -6.82
N GLY A 62 -24.55 -5.00 -6.74
CA GLY A 62 -25.62 -5.92 -6.40
C GLY A 62 -26.41 -6.44 -7.60
N GLY A 63 -26.20 -5.88 -8.81
CA GLY A 63 -26.76 -6.40 -10.04
C GLY A 63 -26.07 -7.69 -10.51
N THR A 64 -26.84 -8.57 -11.16
CA THR A 64 -26.33 -9.80 -11.78
C THR A 64 -26.92 -10.02 -13.16
N ALA A 65 -26.22 -10.74 -14.04
CA ALA A 65 -26.74 -11.17 -15.32
C ALA A 65 -26.23 -12.56 -15.71
N SER A 66 -26.89 -13.16 -16.70
CA SER A 66 -26.50 -14.41 -17.34
C SER A 66 -26.34 -14.23 -18.85
N GLY A 67 -25.64 -15.17 -19.48
CA GLY A 67 -25.39 -15.18 -20.92
C GLY A 67 -24.01 -14.62 -21.32
N PRO A 68 -23.64 -14.79 -22.60
CA PRO A 68 -22.29 -14.48 -23.08
C PRO A 68 -22.00 -12.98 -23.21
N GLN A 69 -23.02 -12.17 -23.47
CA GLN A 69 -22.86 -10.73 -23.74
C GLN A 69 -23.95 -9.91 -23.03
N PRO A 70 -23.89 -9.75 -21.69
CA PRO A 70 -24.86 -8.96 -20.97
C PRO A 70 -24.61 -7.45 -21.12
N THR A 71 -25.63 -6.66 -20.81
CA THR A 71 -25.50 -5.22 -20.60
C THR A 71 -25.94 -4.86 -19.20
N HIS A 72 -25.25 -3.91 -18.56
CA HIS A 72 -25.62 -3.39 -17.25
C HIS A 72 -25.56 -1.86 -17.22
N THR A 73 -26.44 -1.24 -16.45
CA THR A 73 -26.47 0.21 -16.27
C THR A 73 -26.11 0.55 -14.84
N PHE A 74 -24.96 1.18 -14.65
CA PHE A 74 -24.54 1.70 -13.35
C PHE A 74 -25.15 3.08 -13.14
N ASN A 75 -26.06 3.19 -12.17
CA ASN A 75 -26.82 4.41 -11.92
C ASN A 75 -26.14 5.35 -10.93
N THR A 76 -25.28 4.82 -10.08
CA THR A 76 -24.60 5.55 -9.01
C THR A 76 -23.10 5.67 -9.31
N PRO A 77 -22.49 6.84 -9.10
CA PRO A 77 -21.04 6.95 -9.12
C PRO A 77 -20.40 6.02 -8.10
N GLY A 78 -19.26 5.45 -8.47
CA GLY A 78 -18.56 4.45 -7.67
C GLY A 78 -17.50 3.72 -8.47
N HIS A 79 -16.59 3.09 -7.75
CA HIS A 79 -15.68 2.09 -8.29
C HIS A 79 -16.30 0.71 -8.15
N TYR A 80 -16.40 -0.04 -9.26
CA TYR A 80 -17.04 -1.35 -9.30
C TYR A 80 -16.08 -2.42 -9.85
N VAL A 81 -16.07 -3.57 -9.19
CA VAL A 81 -15.34 -4.77 -9.64
C VAL A 81 -16.34 -5.74 -10.23
N VAL A 82 -16.40 -5.78 -11.57
CA VAL A 82 -17.24 -6.75 -12.29
C VAL A 82 -16.56 -8.11 -12.27
N ARG A 83 -17.27 -9.14 -11.84
CA ARG A 83 -16.80 -10.53 -11.79
C ARG A 83 -17.59 -11.37 -12.77
N LEU A 84 -16.88 -12.16 -13.56
CA LEU A 84 -17.45 -13.19 -14.41
C LEU A 84 -17.05 -14.55 -13.85
N THR A 85 -18.04 -15.39 -13.62
CA THR A 85 -17.87 -16.83 -13.40
C THR A 85 -18.43 -17.58 -14.61
N MET A 86 -17.60 -18.40 -15.26
CA MET A 86 -18.03 -19.30 -16.32
C MET A 86 -17.91 -20.75 -15.87
N VAL A 87 -18.87 -21.57 -16.28
CA VAL A 87 -18.84 -23.03 -16.09
C VAL A 87 -18.53 -23.69 -17.42
N LEU A 88 -17.44 -24.46 -17.48
CA LEU A 88 -17.02 -25.18 -18.69
C LEU A 88 -17.14 -26.70 -18.47
N PRO A 89 -17.40 -27.48 -19.53
CA PRO A 89 -17.32 -28.93 -19.46
C PRO A 89 -15.87 -29.37 -19.23
N SER A 90 -15.67 -30.36 -18.38
CA SER A 90 -14.38 -31.01 -18.14
C SER A 90 -14.57 -32.51 -17.98
N GLY A 91 -14.52 -33.23 -19.10
CA GLY A 91 -14.79 -34.67 -19.14
C GLY A 91 -16.21 -35.00 -18.64
N ALA A 92 -16.31 -35.82 -17.59
CA ALA A 92 -17.59 -36.16 -16.94
C ALA A 92 -18.05 -35.13 -15.90
N THR A 93 -17.31 -34.04 -15.71
CA THR A 93 -17.55 -33.02 -14.69
C THR A 93 -17.62 -31.62 -15.31
N SER A 94 -17.79 -30.60 -14.47
CA SER A 94 -17.72 -29.19 -14.84
C SER A 94 -16.65 -28.49 -14.02
N MET A 95 -15.98 -27.50 -14.60
CA MET A 95 -15.04 -26.63 -13.89
C MET A 95 -15.51 -25.18 -13.93
N LYS A 96 -15.15 -24.40 -12.90
CA LYS A 96 -15.42 -22.96 -12.84
C LYS A 96 -14.15 -22.18 -13.12
N VAL A 97 -14.27 -21.16 -13.96
CA VAL A 97 -13.21 -20.19 -14.21
C VAL A 97 -13.73 -18.79 -13.92
N PHE A 98 -12.84 -17.90 -13.51
CA PHE A 98 -13.19 -16.56 -13.07
C PHE A 98 -12.30 -15.52 -13.76
N SER A 99 -12.89 -14.37 -14.08
CA SER A 99 -12.17 -13.16 -14.48
C SER A 99 -12.84 -11.96 -13.81
N TYR A 100 -12.10 -10.86 -13.69
CA TYR A 100 -12.64 -9.60 -13.20
C TYR A 100 -12.25 -8.44 -14.10
N GLN A 101 -13.01 -7.34 -14.01
CA GLN A 101 -12.75 -6.07 -14.68
C GLN A 101 -13.19 -4.93 -13.77
N GLU A 102 -12.31 -3.96 -13.57
CA GLU A 102 -12.60 -2.73 -12.83
C GLU A 102 -13.30 -1.70 -13.73
N ILE A 103 -14.29 -1.01 -13.19
CA ILE A 103 -15.10 -0.01 -13.87
C ILE A 103 -15.26 1.20 -12.95
N ASP A 104 -14.92 2.39 -13.43
CA ASP A 104 -15.12 3.64 -12.69
C ASP A 104 -16.32 4.42 -13.23
N ILE A 105 -17.31 4.63 -12.37
CA ILE A 105 -18.48 5.43 -12.71
C ILE A 105 -18.36 6.77 -11.98
N LEU A 106 -18.25 7.83 -12.77
CA LEU A 106 -17.98 9.18 -12.31
C LEU A 106 -19.29 9.93 -11.99
N PRO A 107 -19.24 10.99 -11.15
CA PRO A 107 -18.05 11.49 -10.45
C PRO A 107 -17.70 10.76 -9.14
N ILE A 108 -16.42 10.48 -8.93
CA ILE A 108 -15.86 9.98 -7.66
C ILE A 108 -14.61 10.77 -7.29
N LEU A 109 -14.47 11.13 -6.03
CA LEU A 109 -13.31 11.83 -5.48
C LEU A 109 -13.08 11.38 -4.04
N ASP A 110 -11.86 10.95 -3.76
CA ASP A 110 -11.35 10.69 -2.41
C ASP A 110 -9.84 10.95 -2.44
N LEU A 111 -9.32 11.83 -1.59
CA LEU A 111 -7.88 12.07 -1.46
C LEU A 111 -7.20 11.14 -0.44
N GLY A 112 -7.98 10.25 0.16
CA GLY A 112 -7.55 9.37 1.23
C GLY A 112 -7.22 10.12 2.52
N VAL A 113 -6.67 9.37 3.47
CA VAL A 113 -6.30 9.89 4.79
C VAL A 113 -4.96 10.64 4.78
N GLN A 114 -4.51 11.04 5.97
CA GLN A 114 -3.30 11.84 6.19
C GLN A 114 -2.08 11.33 5.43
N HIS A 115 -1.33 12.26 4.84
CA HIS A 115 -0.12 11.98 4.08
C HIS A 115 1.13 12.37 4.88
N PRO A 116 2.08 11.45 5.14
CA PRO A 116 3.27 11.77 5.90
C PRO A 116 4.29 12.54 5.06
N LEU A 117 4.73 13.70 5.57
CA LEU A 117 5.86 14.45 5.03
C LEU A 117 7.15 14.10 5.78
N CYS A 118 8.20 13.75 5.05
CA CYS A 118 9.54 13.44 5.59
C CYS A 118 10.60 14.32 4.91
N ARG A 119 11.79 14.48 5.52
CA ARG A 119 12.85 15.41 5.05
C ARG A 119 13.20 15.30 3.56
N ASN A 120 13.15 14.09 2.99
CA ASN A 120 13.46 13.82 1.58
C ASN A 120 12.28 13.24 0.78
N TYR A 121 11.05 13.31 1.33
CA TYR A 121 9.87 12.75 0.69
C TYR A 121 8.69 13.73 0.80
N CYS A 122 8.28 14.25 -0.35
CA CYS A 122 7.01 14.95 -0.50
C CYS A 122 5.96 13.94 -0.99
N PRO A 123 4.87 13.71 -0.25
CA PRO A 123 3.77 12.88 -0.73
C PRO A 123 3.19 13.43 -2.04
N ILE A 124 2.79 12.49 -2.91
CA ILE A 124 1.99 12.79 -4.10
C ILE A 124 0.55 12.47 -3.73
N ILE A 125 -0.28 13.51 -3.67
CA ILE A 125 -1.70 13.42 -3.39
C ILE A 125 -2.41 13.24 -4.74
N SER A 126 -3.35 12.30 -4.81
CA SER A 126 -4.14 11.99 -5.99
C SER A 126 -5.53 11.52 -5.60
N ASN A 127 -6.46 11.44 -6.55
CA ASN A 127 -7.76 10.82 -6.33
C ASN A 127 -7.61 9.29 -6.17
N THR A 128 -7.79 8.79 -4.96
CA THR A 128 -7.70 7.37 -4.58
C THR A 128 -8.99 6.60 -4.82
N ALA A 129 -10.10 7.27 -5.17
CA ALA A 129 -11.35 6.60 -5.49
C ALA A 129 -11.33 5.89 -6.86
N MET A 130 -10.38 6.23 -7.74
CA MET A 130 -10.28 5.68 -9.10
C MET A 130 -9.39 4.45 -9.18
N ALA A 131 -9.70 3.55 -10.11
CA ALA A 131 -8.87 2.40 -10.43
C ALA A 131 -7.51 2.82 -11.01
N GLN A 132 -6.46 2.04 -10.72
CA GLN A 132 -5.13 2.34 -11.24
C GLN A 132 -5.09 2.22 -12.76
N GLY A 133 -4.56 3.25 -13.43
CA GLY A 133 -4.37 3.25 -14.89
C GLY A 133 -5.61 3.65 -15.70
N HIS A 134 -6.74 3.94 -15.05
CA HIS A 134 -7.85 4.60 -15.72
C HIS A 134 -7.51 6.05 -16.07
N HIS A 135 -7.88 6.46 -17.28
CA HIS A 135 -7.67 7.84 -17.75
C HIS A 135 -8.78 8.73 -17.18
N ASP A 136 -8.39 9.72 -16.38
CA ASP A 136 -9.32 10.67 -15.80
C ASP A 136 -9.69 11.78 -16.79
N PRO A 137 -10.97 11.92 -17.18
CA PRO A 137 -11.42 12.95 -18.11
C PRO A 137 -11.73 14.31 -17.45
N GLY A 138 -11.65 14.41 -16.11
CA GLY A 138 -11.95 15.64 -15.38
C GLY A 138 -10.79 16.62 -15.30
N TRP A 139 -11.05 17.80 -14.73
CA TRP A 139 -10.01 18.78 -14.39
C TRP A 139 -9.98 19.06 -12.88
N TYR A 140 -8.80 19.45 -12.42
CA TYR A 140 -8.49 19.67 -11.01
C TYR A 140 -8.14 21.14 -10.77
N LEU A 141 -8.43 21.62 -9.56
CA LEU A 141 -7.93 22.89 -9.03
C LEU A 141 -7.64 22.72 -7.54
N TRP A 142 -6.36 22.66 -7.20
CA TRP A 142 -5.88 22.54 -5.84
C TRP A 142 -5.93 23.89 -5.11
N SER A 143 -5.97 23.87 -3.77
CA SER A 143 -5.88 25.07 -2.93
C SER A 143 -4.60 25.88 -3.16
N THR A 144 -3.57 25.26 -3.73
CA THR A 144 -2.31 25.90 -4.15
C THR A 144 -2.41 26.62 -5.49
N GLY A 145 -3.49 26.43 -6.25
CA GLY A 145 -3.67 26.89 -7.63
C GLY A 145 -3.17 25.92 -8.70
N ASP A 146 -2.62 24.77 -8.33
CA ASP A 146 -2.23 23.70 -9.27
C ASP A 146 -3.48 23.10 -9.95
N THR A 147 -3.35 22.67 -11.21
CA THR A 147 -4.44 22.10 -12.02
C THR A 147 -4.19 20.67 -12.51
N THR A 148 -3.07 20.07 -12.10
CA THR A 148 -2.72 18.70 -12.44
C THR A 148 -3.55 17.69 -11.62
N SER A 149 -3.69 16.46 -12.12
CA SER A 149 -4.42 15.38 -11.44
C SER A 149 -3.73 14.86 -10.17
N THR A 150 -2.49 15.29 -9.91
CA THR A 150 -1.72 14.90 -8.73
C THR A 150 -0.98 16.09 -8.16
N LEU A 151 -1.04 16.31 -6.85
CA LEU A 151 -0.28 17.37 -6.19
C LEU A 151 0.90 16.80 -5.42
N ARG A 152 2.11 17.27 -5.73
CA ARG A 152 3.29 17.04 -4.88
C ARG A 152 3.29 18.04 -3.72
N ALA A 153 2.97 17.58 -2.52
CA ALA A 153 2.88 18.44 -1.34
C ALA A 153 4.16 18.36 -0.50
N CYS A 154 4.94 19.45 -0.45
CA CYS A 154 6.21 19.52 0.28
C CYS A 154 6.15 20.35 1.57
N ALA A 155 4.97 20.83 1.96
CA ALA A 155 4.76 21.58 3.18
C ALA A 155 3.66 20.90 4.02
N PRO A 156 3.77 20.93 5.36
CA PRO A 156 2.67 20.51 6.21
C PRO A 156 1.50 21.48 6.06
N GLY A 157 0.28 20.95 6.11
CA GLY A 157 -0.93 21.75 6.03
C GLY A 157 -2.12 20.98 5.48
N THR A 158 -3.25 21.66 5.41
CA THR A 158 -4.47 21.14 4.79
C THR A 158 -4.48 21.50 3.31
N TYR A 159 -4.64 20.48 2.47
CA TYR A 159 -4.76 20.63 1.03
C TYR A 159 -6.19 20.27 0.63
N SER A 160 -6.81 21.14 -0.17
CA SER A 160 -8.13 20.88 -0.74
C SER A 160 -8.02 20.82 -2.26
N VAL A 161 -8.89 20.03 -2.89
CA VAL A 161 -9.01 20.01 -4.34
C VAL A 161 -10.44 20.24 -4.74
N THR A 162 -10.63 21.00 -5.82
CA THR A 162 -11.88 21.04 -6.57
C THR A 162 -11.70 20.15 -7.80
N TYR A 163 -12.57 19.16 -7.96
CA TYR A 163 -12.59 18.24 -9.10
C TYR A 163 -13.88 18.46 -9.88
N ASN A 164 -13.77 18.71 -11.19
CA ASN A 164 -14.94 18.84 -12.04
C ASN A 164 -14.89 17.80 -13.16
N VAL A 165 -15.95 17.00 -13.21
CA VAL A 165 -16.13 15.95 -14.20
C VAL A 165 -17.61 15.70 -14.39
N CYS A 166 -18.02 15.25 -15.57
CA CYS A 166 -19.43 14.95 -15.85
C CYS A 166 -20.39 16.15 -15.64
N GLY A 167 -19.88 17.39 -15.73
CA GLY A 167 -20.65 18.60 -15.42
C GLY A 167 -20.96 18.79 -13.93
N GLN A 168 -20.37 17.97 -13.05
CA GLN A 168 -20.48 18.05 -11.60
C GLN A 168 -19.17 18.58 -11.01
N THR A 169 -19.27 19.25 -9.86
CA THR A 169 -18.11 19.74 -9.11
C THR A 169 -18.11 19.10 -7.72
N LEU A 170 -16.99 18.50 -7.36
CA LEU A 170 -16.73 17.88 -6.07
C LEU A 170 -15.56 18.60 -5.42
N SER A 171 -15.51 18.53 -4.10
CA SER A 171 -14.35 18.98 -3.34
C SER A 171 -14.04 17.98 -2.26
N ASP A 172 -12.74 17.80 -2.01
CA ASP A 172 -12.26 16.98 -0.91
C ASP A 172 -11.00 17.62 -0.29
N THR A 173 -10.72 17.27 0.96
CA THR A 173 -9.63 17.80 1.76
C THR A 173 -8.83 16.69 2.40
N THR A 174 -7.51 16.81 2.36
CA THR A 174 -6.60 15.94 3.10
C THR A 174 -5.55 16.77 3.85
N VAL A 175 -4.90 16.15 4.82
CA VAL A 175 -3.89 16.81 5.65
C VAL A 175 -2.53 16.16 5.38
N VAL A 176 -1.57 17.00 5.03
CA VAL A 176 -0.16 16.62 5.01
C VAL A 176 0.41 17.00 6.36
N ILE A 177 0.78 15.98 7.14
CA ILE A 177 1.39 16.19 8.43
C ILE A 177 2.90 16.13 8.25
N ALA A 178 3.60 17.18 8.68
CA ALA A 178 5.02 17.05 8.97
C ALA A 178 5.10 15.99 10.06
N ARG A 179 5.79 14.89 9.77
CA ARG A 179 6.28 14.06 10.87
C ARG A 179 7.32 14.90 11.57
N VAL A 180 6.88 15.67 12.57
CA VAL A 180 7.79 16.20 13.55
C VAL A 180 8.32 14.95 14.24
N SER A 181 9.61 14.67 14.05
CA SER A 181 10.32 13.80 14.97
C SER A 181 10.34 14.51 16.32
N GLU A 182 9.24 14.38 17.05
CA GLU A 182 9.29 14.36 18.50
C GLU A 182 9.47 12.90 18.89
N THR A 183 10.56 12.27 18.43
CA THR A 183 11.14 11.26 19.31
C THR A 183 11.62 12.04 20.52
N LEU A 184 10.83 11.98 21.59
CA LEU A 184 11.31 12.03 22.96
C LEU A 184 12.32 10.88 23.12
N ALA A 185 13.50 11.02 22.53
CA ALA A 185 14.69 10.45 23.10
C ALA A 185 14.86 11.24 24.40
N ASP A 186 14.25 10.76 25.48
CA ASP A 186 14.61 11.22 26.81
C ASP A 186 15.98 10.61 27.08
N ILE A 187 17.02 11.36 26.72
CA ILE A 187 18.41 10.99 26.92
C ILE A 187 18.69 11.25 28.39
N SER A 188 18.27 10.29 29.21
CA SER A 188 18.56 10.24 30.63
C SER A 188 19.99 9.73 30.80
N TYR A 189 20.88 10.61 31.25
CA TYR A 189 22.26 10.27 31.57
C TYR A 189 22.31 9.64 32.97
N THR A 190 23.11 8.59 33.15
CA THR A 190 23.51 8.13 34.47
C THR A 190 25.01 8.42 34.67
N TRP A 191 25.27 9.50 35.42
CA TRP A 191 26.54 9.88 36.09
C TRP A 191 27.64 10.63 35.29
N LEU A 192 28.06 11.76 35.87
CA LEU A 192 28.99 12.79 35.35
C LEU A 192 30.48 12.39 35.29
N CYS A 193 30.82 11.11 35.51
CA CYS A 193 32.21 10.63 35.54
C CYS A 193 32.33 9.20 34.97
N SER A 194 31.52 8.85 33.97
CA SER A 194 31.59 7.55 33.30
C SER A 194 31.86 7.72 31.82
N ARG A 195 32.62 6.78 31.24
CA ARG A 195 32.75 6.64 29.79
C ARG A 195 31.49 6.10 29.14
N GLN A 196 30.53 5.61 29.93
CA GLN A 196 29.31 4.98 29.47
C GLN A 196 28.18 6.00 29.27
N VAL A 197 27.50 5.88 28.13
CA VAL A 197 26.30 6.64 27.78
C VAL A 197 25.20 5.64 27.45
N ASP A 198 24.11 5.71 28.23
CA ASP A 198 22.89 4.97 27.93
C ASP A 198 21.89 5.90 27.22
N LEU A 199 21.23 5.39 26.19
CA LEU A 199 20.26 6.10 25.37
C LEU A 199 18.96 5.30 25.31
N THR A 200 17.84 5.95 25.61
CA THR A 200 16.52 5.36 25.37
C THR A 200 15.82 6.06 24.21
N VAL A 201 15.37 5.29 23.23
CA VAL A 201 14.62 5.75 22.05
C VAL A 201 13.20 5.20 22.14
N MET A 202 12.20 6.08 22.21
CA MET A 202 10.79 5.70 22.16
C MET A 202 10.21 6.00 20.77
N PRO A 203 9.94 4.99 19.92
CA PRO A 203 9.27 5.21 18.65
C PRO A 203 7.80 5.59 18.87
N ALA A 204 7.27 6.49 18.03
CA ALA A 204 5.87 6.89 18.10
C ALA A 204 4.94 5.69 17.80
N TYR A 205 3.83 5.60 18.52
CA TYR A 205 2.91 4.45 18.50
C TYR A 205 2.40 4.08 17.08
N GLU A 206 2.22 5.08 16.23
CA GLU A 206 1.74 4.90 14.86
C GLU A 206 2.84 4.73 13.80
N ASN A 207 4.11 5.00 14.15
CA ASN A 207 5.22 5.05 13.21
C ASN A 207 6.44 4.28 13.74
N VAL A 208 6.40 2.96 13.62
CA VAL A 208 7.56 2.11 13.94
C VAL A 208 8.51 2.09 12.75
N PRO A 209 9.78 2.49 12.90
CA PRO A 209 10.76 2.34 11.82
C PRO A 209 10.97 0.84 11.50
N TYR A 210 11.13 0.51 10.22
CA TYR A 210 11.50 -0.86 9.81
C TYR A 210 12.99 -1.11 9.98
N ARG A 211 13.79 -0.03 10.00
CA ARG A 211 15.23 -0.07 10.28
C ARG A 211 15.61 1.13 11.14
N LEU A 212 16.43 0.89 12.14
CA LEU A 212 16.95 1.94 13.02
C LEU A 212 18.43 1.68 13.30
N TRP A 213 19.26 2.72 13.21
CA TRP A 213 20.66 2.65 13.58
C TRP A 213 21.15 3.96 14.20
N LEU A 214 22.22 3.87 14.98
CA LEU A 214 22.83 4.96 15.70
C LEU A 214 24.26 5.15 15.21
N ASN A 215 24.68 6.40 15.14
CA ASN A 215 26.08 6.81 15.05
C ASN A 215 26.43 7.54 16.34
N TRP A 216 27.45 7.09 17.06
CA TRP A 216 27.81 7.66 18.37
C TRP A 216 28.71 8.89 18.27
N GLY A 217 29.15 9.25 17.06
CA GLY A 217 30.00 10.43 16.82
C GLY A 217 31.49 10.19 17.06
N ASP A 218 31.90 8.96 17.36
CA ASP A 218 33.29 8.51 17.57
C ASP A 218 33.73 7.46 16.52
N ASN A 219 33.08 7.45 15.36
CA ASN A 219 33.19 6.44 14.29
C ASN A 219 32.69 5.04 14.66
N THR A 220 31.96 4.89 15.77
CA THR A 220 31.22 3.66 16.07
C THR A 220 29.74 3.80 15.75
N SER A 221 29.11 2.67 15.40
CA SER A 221 27.68 2.62 15.12
C SER A 221 27.06 1.37 15.69
N GLN A 222 25.77 1.45 16.00
CA GLN A 222 24.96 0.32 16.44
C GLN A 222 23.70 0.25 15.58
N THR A 223 23.37 -0.92 15.04
CA THR A 223 22.16 -1.12 14.24
C THR A 223 21.23 -2.06 14.98
N LEU A 224 19.96 -1.68 15.12
CA LEU A 224 18.92 -2.59 15.56
C LEU A 224 18.05 -2.98 14.36
N VAL A 225 17.89 -4.29 14.20
CA VAL A 225 17.02 -4.89 13.19
C VAL A 225 15.84 -5.54 13.91
N GLU A 226 15.11 -4.77 14.72
CA GLU A 226 13.89 -5.25 15.36
C GLU A 226 12.74 -4.26 15.21
N LYS A 227 11.58 -4.76 14.79
CA LYS A 227 10.31 -4.03 14.82
C LYS A 227 9.82 -4.00 16.26
N ASN A 228 10.13 -2.96 17.02
CA ASN A 228 9.67 -2.85 18.40
C ASN A 228 8.86 -1.57 18.63
N ARG A 229 7.67 -1.72 19.23
CA ARG A 229 6.78 -0.61 19.63
C ARG A 229 7.07 -0.06 21.02
N HIS A 230 8.08 -0.62 21.67
CA HIS A 230 8.48 -0.26 23.02
C HIS A 230 9.75 0.60 23.00
N ALA A 231 10.05 1.20 24.15
CA ALA A 231 11.30 1.91 24.36
C ALA A 231 12.49 0.98 24.08
N LEU A 232 13.40 1.42 23.22
CA LEU A 232 14.65 0.75 22.89
C LEU A 232 15.77 1.40 23.68
N THR A 233 16.55 0.60 24.41
CA THR A 233 17.70 1.10 25.18
C THR A 233 18.98 0.66 24.50
N PHE A 234 19.94 1.58 24.40
CA PHE A 234 21.28 1.39 23.85
C PHE A 234 22.29 1.87 24.87
N ASP A 235 23.46 1.25 24.89
CA ASP A 235 24.60 1.65 25.70
C ASP A 235 25.85 1.77 24.83
N HIS A 236 26.72 2.72 25.16
CA HIS A 236 27.99 2.89 24.48
C HIS A 236 29.07 3.43 25.42
N GLU A 237 30.28 2.92 25.29
CA GLU A 237 31.43 3.36 26.08
C GLU A 237 32.44 4.13 25.21
N TYR A 238 32.63 5.41 25.51
CA TYR A 238 33.56 6.29 24.81
C TYR A 238 34.99 6.12 25.31
N ALA A 239 35.92 5.80 24.41
CA ALA A 239 37.33 5.61 24.76
C ALA A 239 38.04 6.90 25.23
N VAL A 240 37.56 8.07 24.77
CA VAL A 240 38.21 9.38 24.98
C VAL A 240 37.18 10.38 25.51
N SER A 241 37.61 11.30 26.36
CA SER A 241 36.79 12.43 26.79
C SER A 241 36.62 13.42 25.63
N GLY A 242 35.41 13.90 25.41
CA GLY A 242 35.12 14.78 24.28
C GLY A 242 33.66 15.17 24.20
N ASP A 243 33.37 16.07 23.27
CA ASP A 243 32.00 16.42 22.89
C ASP A 243 31.62 15.66 21.62
N TYR A 244 30.58 14.83 21.71
CA TYR A 244 30.13 13.95 20.65
C TYR A 244 28.74 14.36 20.18
N THR A 245 28.45 14.13 18.90
CA THR A 245 27.11 14.25 18.34
C THR A 245 26.61 12.86 17.98
N ILE A 246 25.65 12.37 18.75
CA ILE A 246 24.94 11.11 18.49
C ILE A 246 23.88 11.40 17.43
N GLU A 247 23.80 10.53 16.42
CA GLU A 247 22.76 10.57 15.39
C GLU A 247 21.93 9.28 15.46
N VAL A 248 20.62 9.41 15.60
CA VAL A 248 19.67 8.31 15.50
C VAL A 248 19.01 8.39 14.13
N HIS A 249 19.28 7.40 13.30
CA HIS A 249 18.74 7.26 11.95
C HIS A 249 17.59 6.24 11.96
N MET A 250 16.50 6.60 11.29
CA MET A 250 15.27 5.80 11.24
C MET A 250 14.80 5.71 9.80
N GLU A 251 14.56 4.51 9.30
CA GLU A 251 13.88 4.29 8.03
C GLU A 251 12.48 3.69 8.28
N TYR A 252 11.49 4.26 7.61
CA TYR A 252 10.08 3.89 7.62
C TYR A 252 9.66 3.35 6.25
N GLN A 253 8.57 2.57 6.22
CA GLN A 253 8.03 2.05 4.97
C GLN A 253 7.89 3.16 3.91
N ASN A 254 8.03 2.79 2.64
CA ASN A 254 8.01 3.72 1.50
C ASN A 254 9.24 4.65 1.42
N SER A 255 10.40 4.20 1.92
CA SER A 255 11.69 4.92 1.82
C SER A 255 11.73 6.27 2.56
N CYS A 256 10.79 6.53 3.47
CA CYS A 256 10.89 7.68 4.36
C CYS A 256 12.03 7.44 5.36
N ALA A 257 12.92 8.41 5.52
CA ALA A 257 14.01 8.35 6.50
C ALA A 257 14.05 9.63 7.32
N ASP A 258 14.46 9.50 8.58
CA ASP A 258 14.62 10.62 9.49
C ASP A 258 15.90 10.48 10.33
N ILE A 259 16.45 11.61 10.76
CA ILE A 259 17.69 11.68 11.54
C ILE A 259 17.49 12.66 12.70
N VAL A 260 17.71 12.18 13.91
CA VAL A 260 17.66 12.96 15.14
C VAL A 260 19.07 13.05 15.71
N THR A 261 19.49 14.26 16.10
CA THR A 261 20.83 14.46 16.64
C THR A 261 20.80 14.92 18.09
N ARG A 262 21.75 14.44 18.91
CA ARG A 262 21.97 14.89 20.28
C ARG A 262 23.45 15.12 20.52
N LYS A 263 23.78 16.24 21.17
CA LYS A 263 25.13 16.49 21.69
C LYS A 263 25.27 15.92 23.10
N VAL A 264 26.36 15.21 23.33
CA VAL A 264 26.74 14.66 24.64
C VAL A 264 28.19 15.04 24.94
N THR A 265 28.47 15.37 26.19
CA THR A 265 29.82 15.67 26.67
C THR A 265 30.27 14.55 27.59
N VAL A 266 31.35 13.86 27.22
CA VAL A 266 31.97 12.78 28.00
C VAL A 266 33.22 13.31 28.68
N ARG A 267 33.34 13.07 29.99
CA ARG A 267 34.49 13.49 30.80
C ARG A 267 35.02 12.28 31.59
N GLN A 268 36.33 12.29 31.85
CA GLN A 268 37.04 11.34 32.71
C GLN A 268 37.24 11.95 34.09
#